data_AF-A0A7K4DBA6-F1
#
_entry.id   AF-A0A7K4DBA6-F1
#
_cell.length_a   1.000
_cell.length_b   1.000
_cell.length_c   1.000
_cell.angle_alpha   90.00
_cell.angle_beta   90.00
_cell.angle_gamma   90.00
#
_symmetry.space_group_name_H-M   'P 1'
#
loop_
_entity.id
_entity.type
_entity.pdbx_description
1 polymer ?
#
loop_
_entity_poly.entity_id
_entity_poly.type
_entity_poly.pdbx_seq_one_letter_code
_entity_poly.pdbx_strand_id
1 'polypeptide(L)'
;MKRRTHIALGMLSTGVILLILIALGVRPEMPIGDLIILGGIFGIIPDIDILIRKHRNKFTHSILASIITFLIIFLLSIIKPDILISNFFTWDSALVAAAAVLSHNLADSLTSWGVPLYYPISKRQHVHFPIIGGRLRYDNLFANSIIEISAIVILFILLTSGVFIGLDPVPENFINLIRTIIGSF
;
A
#
# COMPACT_ATOMS: atom_id res chain seq x y z
N MET A 1 11.02 -2.68 -8.53
CA MET A 1 11.96 -3.29 -7.55
C MET A 1 11.56 -4.75 -7.32
N LYS A 2 12.19 -5.50 -6.41
CA LYS A 2 11.70 -6.86 -6.09
C LYS A 2 10.29 -6.78 -5.48
N ARG A 3 9.43 -7.77 -5.74
CA ARG A 3 8.06 -7.83 -5.18
C ARG A 3 8.04 -7.69 -3.65
N ARG A 4 8.97 -8.34 -2.96
CA ARG A 4 9.11 -8.22 -1.49
C ARG A 4 9.39 -6.79 -1.03
N THR A 5 10.15 -6.01 -1.81
CA THR A 5 10.41 -4.59 -1.53
C THR A 5 9.12 -3.79 -1.68
N HIS A 6 8.30 -4.10 -2.67
CA HIS A 6 7.00 -3.45 -2.87
C HIS A 6 6.01 -3.78 -1.75
N ILE A 7 5.98 -5.03 -1.26
CA ILE A 7 5.24 -5.40 -0.05
C ILE A 7 5.72 -4.56 1.14
N ALA A 8 7.03 -4.53 1.38
CA ALA A 8 7.62 -3.76 2.47
C ALA A 8 7.30 -2.27 2.37
N LEU A 9 7.32 -1.70 1.17
CA LEU A 9 6.99 -0.30 0.92
C LEU A 9 5.50 0.00 1.16
N GLY A 10 4.61 -0.93 0.79
CA GLY A 10 3.18 -0.87 1.11
C GLY A 10 2.92 -0.89 2.62
N MET A 11 3.59 -1.78 3.36
CA MET A 11 3.52 -1.83 4.82
C MET A 11 4.13 -0.57 5.46
N LEU A 12 5.26 -0.07 4.93
CA LEU A 12 5.92 1.15 5.42
C LEU A 12 5.03 2.38 5.24
N SER A 13 4.46 2.58 4.05
CA SER A 13 3.55 3.70 3.78
C SER A 13 2.30 3.65 4.66
N THR A 14 1.75 2.45 4.88
CA THR A 14 0.67 2.22 5.84
C THR A 14 1.07 2.66 7.24
N GLY A 15 2.24 2.23 7.72
CA GLY A 15 2.70 2.59 9.06
C GLY A 15 2.93 4.08 9.23
N VAL A 16 3.48 4.77 8.23
CA VAL A 16 3.61 6.23 8.25
C VAL A 16 2.26 6.91 8.35
N ILE A 17 1.27 6.49 7.55
CA ILE A 17 -0.09 7.06 7.57
C ILE A 17 -0.74 6.85 8.93
N LEU A 18 -0.69 5.64 9.47
CA LEU A 18 -1.27 5.34 10.76
C LEU A 18 -0.62 6.13 11.90
N LEU A 19 0.71 6.30 11.89
CA LEU A 19 1.40 7.16 12.86
C LEU A 19 0.94 8.62 12.75
N ILE A 20 0.74 9.14 11.54
CA ILE A 20 0.21 10.50 11.32
C ILE A 20 -1.22 10.59 11.86
N LEU A 21 -2.09 9.63 11.55
CA LEU A 21 -3.47 9.62 12.03
C LEU A 21 -3.55 9.56 13.56
N ILE A 22 -2.76 8.68 14.17
CA ILE A 22 -2.64 8.58 15.64
C ILE A 22 -2.17 9.90 16.25
N ALA A 23 -1.13 10.53 15.66
CA ALA A 23 -0.62 11.81 16.13
C ALA A 23 -1.66 12.95 16.01
N LEU A 24 -2.56 12.86 15.03
CA LEU A 24 -3.69 13.78 14.86
C LEU A 24 -4.92 13.42 15.71
N GLY A 25 -4.85 12.37 16.53
CA GLY A 25 -5.95 11.91 17.37
C GLY A 25 -7.07 11.19 16.60
N VAL A 26 -6.83 10.81 15.34
CA VAL A 26 -7.77 10.05 14.51
C VAL A 26 -7.59 8.57 14.77
N ARG A 27 -8.66 7.89 15.20
CA ARG A 27 -8.65 6.45 15.39
C ARG A 27 -9.03 5.74 14.08
N PRO A 28 -8.25 4.75 13.62
CA PRO A 28 -8.66 3.91 12.49
C PRO A 28 -9.94 3.14 12.84
N GLU A 29 -10.77 2.90 11.83
CA GLU A 29 -11.98 2.07 11.94
C GLU A 29 -11.63 0.59 11.88
N MET A 30 -10.63 0.24 11.06
CA MET A 30 -10.21 -1.13 10.87
C MET A 30 -9.04 -1.48 11.82
N PRO A 31 -8.94 -2.74 12.31
CA PRO A 31 -7.80 -3.15 13.10
C PRO A 31 -6.47 -2.86 12.39
N ILE A 32 -5.47 -2.46 13.17
CA ILE A 32 -4.15 -2.09 12.65
C ILE A 32 -3.54 -3.25 11.85
N GLY A 33 -3.69 -4.48 12.37
CA GLY A 33 -3.19 -5.67 11.71
C GLY A 33 -3.78 -5.84 10.30
N ASP A 34 -5.08 -5.61 10.15
CA ASP A 34 -5.76 -5.69 8.85
C ASP A 34 -5.25 -4.59 7.90
N LEU A 35 -5.06 -3.36 8.39
CA LEU A 35 -4.54 -2.25 7.59
C LEU A 35 -3.11 -2.53 7.09
N ILE A 36 -2.25 -3.07 7.95
CA ILE A 36 -0.87 -3.47 7.58
C ILE A 36 -0.88 -4.52 6.46
N ILE A 37 -1.71 -5.56 6.59
CA ILE A 37 -1.81 -6.62 5.58
C ILE A 37 -2.36 -6.05 4.27
N LEU A 38 -3.40 -5.21 4.32
CA LEU A 38 -3.91 -4.51 3.13
C LEU A 38 -2.82 -3.66 2.46
N GLY A 39 -2.04 -2.91 3.24
CA GLY A 39 -0.89 -2.16 2.74
C GLY A 39 0.08 -3.03 1.95
N GLY A 40 0.44 -4.19 2.49
CA GLY A 40 1.30 -5.16 1.82
C GLY A 40 0.70 -5.69 0.51
N ILE A 41 -0.59 -6.03 0.50
CA ILE A 41 -1.31 -6.52 -0.69
C ILE A 41 -1.37 -5.43 -1.76
N PHE A 42 -1.86 -4.23 -1.42
CA PHE A 42 -1.96 -3.11 -2.35
C PHE A 42 -0.59 -2.61 -2.83
N GLY A 43 0.47 -2.84 -2.06
CA GLY A 43 1.84 -2.58 -2.48
C GLY A 43 2.28 -3.39 -3.71
N ILE A 44 1.66 -4.54 -3.99
CA ILE A 44 1.98 -5.37 -5.18
C ILE A 44 0.88 -5.41 -6.23
N ILE A 45 -0.30 -4.83 -5.98
CA ILE A 45 -1.41 -4.82 -6.94
C ILE A 45 -1.02 -4.24 -8.31
N PRO A 46 -0.22 -3.15 -8.41
CA PRO A 46 0.19 -2.64 -9.72
C PRO A 46 0.87 -3.68 -10.62
N ASP A 47 1.67 -4.58 -10.03
CA ASP A 47 2.41 -5.64 -10.73
C ASP A 47 1.51 -6.78 -11.25
N ILE A 48 0.23 -6.84 -10.86
CA ILE A 48 -0.71 -7.87 -11.36
C ILE A 48 -0.95 -7.69 -12.87
N ASP A 49 -0.65 -6.52 -13.43
CA ASP A 49 -0.70 -6.26 -14.86
C ASP A 49 0.22 -7.16 -15.72
N ILE A 50 1.18 -7.84 -15.10
CA ILE A 50 1.98 -8.89 -15.72
C ILE A 50 1.13 -10.06 -16.22
N LEU A 51 0.01 -10.37 -15.54
CA LEU A 51 -0.92 -11.44 -15.93
C LEU A 51 -1.65 -11.11 -17.24
N ILE A 52 -1.82 -9.81 -17.53
CA ILE A 52 -2.46 -9.30 -18.75
C ILE A 52 -1.41 -8.99 -19.83
N ARG A 53 -0.17 -9.47 -19.66
CA ARG A 53 0.98 -9.28 -20.57
C ARG A 53 1.27 -7.81 -20.91
N LYS A 54 0.84 -6.86 -20.06
CA LYS A 54 1.09 -5.42 -20.20
C LYS A 54 1.65 -4.87 -18.90
N HIS A 55 2.88 -5.28 -18.59
CA HIS A 55 3.58 -4.81 -17.39
C HIS A 55 3.94 -3.33 -17.49
N ARG A 56 3.80 -2.59 -16.38
CA ARG A 56 4.13 -1.16 -16.26
C ARG A 56 3.32 -0.27 -17.19
N ASN A 57 2.04 -0.62 -17.36
CA ASN A 57 1.17 0.21 -18.17
C ASN A 57 0.82 1.53 -17.45
N LYS A 58 0.39 2.53 -18.22
CA LYS A 58 0.14 3.89 -17.69
C LYS A 58 -1.04 3.95 -16.71
N PHE A 59 -1.92 2.96 -16.76
CA PHE A 59 -3.12 2.92 -15.93
C PHE A 59 -2.86 2.29 -14.56
N THR A 60 -1.95 1.32 -14.46
CA THR A 60 -1.58 0.64 -13.20
C THR A 60 -0.41 1.31 -12.49
N HIS A 61 0.53 1.89 -13.24
CA HIS A 61 1.75 2.48 -12.70
C HIS A 61 1.78 4.02 -12.83
N SER A 62 0.78 4.67 -12.23
CA SER A 62 0.65 6.13 -12.19
C SER A 62 -0.05 6.62 -10.92
N ILE A 63 -0.04 7.94 -10.69
CA ILE A 63 -0.83 8.57 -9.63
C ILE A 63 -2.33 8.38 -9.86
N LEU A 64 -2.77 8.27 -11.13
CA LEU A 64 -4.15 7.97 -11.47
C LEU A 64 -4.58 6.62 -10.88
N ALA A 65 -3.74 5.57 -10.94
CA ALA A 65 -4.05 4.29 -10.29
C ALA A 65 -4.36 4.47 -8.80
N SER A 66 -3.51 5.20 -8.07
CA SER A 66 -3.70 5.48 -6.64
C SER A 66 -5.01 6.24 -6.37
N ILE A 67 -5.30 7.26 -7.16
CA ILE A 67 -6.55 8.04 -7.05
C ILE A 67 -7.78 7.14 -7.32
N ILE A 68 -7.73 6.32 -8.38
CA ILE A 68 -8.83 5.40 -8.71
C ILE A 68 -9.00 4.37 -7.59
N THR A 69 -7.92 3.80 -7.07
CA THR A 69 -7.95 2.88 -5.93
C THR A 69 -8.61 3.53 -4.71
N PHE A 70 -8.24 4.76 -4.38
CA PHE A 70 -8.87 5.53 -3.30
C PHE A 70 -10.38 5.65 -3.54
N LEU A 71 -10.77 6.16 -4.71
CA LEU A 71 -12.17 6.43 -5.03
C LEU A 71 -13.02 5.16 -5.00
N ILE A 72 -12.53 4.05 -5.55
CA ILE A 72 -13.27 2.78 -5.56
C ILE A 72 -13.51 2.29 -4.14
N ILE A 73 -12.46 2.21 -3.31
CA ILE A 73 -12.59 1.67 -1.95
C ILE A 73 -13.41 2.63 -1.07
N PHE A 74 -13.23 3.93 -1.24
CA PHE A 74 -14.02 4.94 -0.53
C PHE A 74 -15.51 4.91 -0.92
N LEU A 75 -15.83 4.71 -2.20
CA LEU A 75 -17.23 4.52 -2.61
C LEU A 75 -17.81 3.22 -2.03
N LEU A 76 -17.02 2.14 -2.00
CA LEU A 76 -17.45 0.88 -1.39
C LEU A 76 -17.64 0.99 0.12
N SER A 77 -16.87 1.84 0.82
CA SER A 77 -17.05 2.09 2.25
C SER A 77 -18.32 2.89 2.57
N ILE A 78 -18.79 3.70 1.61
CA ILE A 78 -20.08 4.40 1.68
C ILE A 78 -21.24 3.45 1.37
N ILE A 79 -21.14 2.69 0.27
CA ILE A 79 -22.24 1.82 -0.19
C ILE A 79 -22.43 0.62 0.74
N LYS A 80 -21.33 0.09 1.31
CA LYS A 80 -21.30 -1.11 2.16
C LYS A 80 -22.05 -2.29 1.53
N PRO A 81 -21.59 -2.80 0.36
CA PRO A 81 -22.24 -3.92 -0.31
C PRO A 81 -22.27 -5.15 0.62
N ASP A 82 -23.36 -5.92 0.57
CA ASP A 82 -23.50 -7.16 1.33
C ASP A 82 -22.73 -8.30 0.67
N ILE A 83 -21.40 -8.23 0.77
CA ILE A 83 -20.46 -9.25 0.29
C ILE A 83 -19.48 -9.63 1.39
N LEU A 84 -18.89 -10.81 1.27
CA LEU A 84 -18.01 -11.42 2.28
C LEU A 84 -16.78 -10.57 2.69
N ILE A 85 -16.38 -9.62 1.86
CA ILE A 85 -15.24 -8.72 2.11
C ILE A 85 -15.67 -7.28 2.47
N SER A 86 -16.95 -7.05 2.75
CA SER A 86 -17.50 -5.72 3.05
C SER A 86 -16.82 -5.03 4.24
N ASN A 87 -16.40 -5.82 5.24
CA ASN A 87 -15.69 -5.34 6.44
C ASN A 87 -14.31 -4.73 6.14
N PHE A 88 -13.76 -4.95 4.94
CA PHE A 88 -12.50 -4.33 4.51
C PHE A 88 -12.72 -2.95 3.86
N PHE A 89 -13.96 -2.53 3.61
CA PHE A 89 -14.26 -1.24 2.99
C PHE A 89 -14.55 -0.19 4.05
N THR A 90 -13.50 0.51 4.46
CA THR A 90 -13.52 1.62 5.42
C THR A 90 -12.76 2.80 4.81
N TRP A 91 -12.91 4.02 5.36
CA TRP A 91 -12.22 5.18 4.79
C TRP A 91 -10.69 5.11 4.98
N ASP A 92 -10.24 4.51 6.08
CA ASP A 92 -8.82 4.29 6.40
C ASP A 92 -8.21 3.22 5.50
N SER A 93 -8.97 2.16 5.15
CA SER A 93 -8.51 1.18 4.16
C SER A 93 -8.38 1.78 2.76
N ALA A 94 -9.27 2.71 2.37
CA ALA A 94 -9.14 3.45 1.11
C ALA A 94 -7.85 4.29 1.07
N LEU A 95 -7.55 5.00 2.17
CA LEU A 95 -6.34 5.81 2.29
C LEU A 95 -5.07 4.94 2.24
N VAL A 96 -5.05 3.84 3.00
CA VAL A 96 -3.93 2.90 3.04
C VAL A 96 -3.69 2.25 1.69
N ALA A 97 -4.72 1.75 1.04
CA ALA A 97 -4.63 1.13 -0.28
C ALA A 97 -4.09 2.10 -1.33
N ALA A 98 -4.61 3.33 -1.35
CA ALA A 98 -4.15 4.36 -2.28
C ALA A 98 -2.68 4.73 -2.06
N ALA A 99 -2.26 4.86 -0.81
CA ALA A 99 -0.88 5.18 -0.47
C ALA A 99 0.09 4.03 -0.78
N ALA A 100 -0.32 2.79 -0.54
CA ALA A 100 0.47 1.62 -0.90
C ALA A 100 0.69 1.54 -2.43
N VAL A 101 -0.37 1.74 -3.23
CA VAL A 101 -0.27 1.83 -4.70
C VAL A 101 0.62 3.00 -5.13
N LEU A 102 0.47 4.17 -4.50
CA LEU A 102 1.31 5.33 -4.82
C LEU A 102 2.77 5.06 -4.49
N SER A 103 3.05 4.46 -3.34
CA SER A 103 4.40 4.12 -2.91
C SER A 103 5.06 3.20 -3.94
N HIS A 104 4.35 2.16 -4.39
CA HIS A 104 4.82 1.27 -5.46
C HIS A 104 5.21 2.07 -6.71
N ASN A 105 4.31 2.92 -7.18
CA ASN A 105 4.50 3.69 -8.42
C ASN A 105 5.63 4.71 -8.27
N LEU A 106 5.79 5.32 -7.10
CA LEU A 106 6.92 6.20 -6.78
C LEU A 106 8.24 5.43 -6.82
N ALA A 107 8.31 4.28 -6.14
CA ALA A 107 9.51 3.46 -6.11
C ALA A 107 9.93 3.00 -7.51
N ASP A 108 8.97 2.57 -8.34
CA ASP A 108 9.26 2.17 -9.71
C ASP A 108 9.63 3.36 -10.62
N SER A 109 9.10 4.55 -10.36
CA SER A 109 9.49 5.78 -11.08
C SER A 109 10.93 6.20 -10.81
N LEU A 110 11.48 5.84 -9.65
CA LEU A 110 12.87 6.07 -9.25
C LEU A 110 13.86 5.05 -9.85
N THR A 111 13.34 3.96 -10.43
CA THR A 111 14.21 2.95 -11.06
C THR A 111 14.66 3.35 -12.47
N SER A 112 15.68 2.66 -12.97
CA SER A 112 16.16 2.82 -14.35
C SER A 112 15.09 2.58 -15.42
N TRP A 113 14.08 1.75 -15.13
CA TRP A 113 13.00 1.40 -16.06
C TRP A 113 11.89 2.47 -16.10
N GLY A 114 11.65 3.15 -14.98
CA GLY A 114 10.68 4.24 -14.87
C GLY A 114 9.22 3.82 -15.12
N VAL A 115 8.30 4.67 -14.68
CA VAL A 115 6.86 4.56 -14.94
C VAL A 115 6.28 5.97 -15.10
N PRO A 116 5.20 6.15 -15.90
CA PRO A 116 4.61 7.46 -16.13
C PRO A 116 3.79 7.93 -14.91
N LEU A 117 4.49 8.31 -13.84
CA LEU A 117 3.91 8.66 -12.54
C LEU A 117 2.81 9.71 -12.66
N TYR A 118 3.00 10.74 -13.49
CA TYR A 118 2.06 11.85 -13.64
C TYR A 118 0.96 11.62 -14.69
N TYR A 119 0.74 10.40 -15.18
CA TYR A 119 -0.39 10.11 -16.06
C TYR A 119 -1.72 10.39 -15.31
N PRO A 120 -2.72 11.04 -15.96
CA PRO A 120 -2.83 11.35 -17.39
C PRO A 120 -2.23 12.70 -17.82
N ILE A 121 -1.78 13.53 -16.89
CA ILE A 121 -1.26 14.89 -17.16
C ILE A 121 0.03 14.85 -17.99
N SER A 122 0.91 13.90 -17.70
CA SER A 122 2.17 13.72 -18.43
C SER A 122 2.46 12.25 -18.70
N LYS A 123 3.07 11.99 -19.86
CA LYS A 123 3.51 10.66 -20.29
C LYS A 123 4.99 10.40 -19.99
N ARG A 124 5.69 11.33 -19.31
CA ARG A 124 7.11 11.17 -18.95
C ARG A 124 7.28 10.01 -17.97
N GLN A 125 8.11 9.04 -18.35
CA GLN A 125 8.35 7.82 -17.56
C GLN A 125 9.37 7.98 -16.43
N HIS A 126 10.19 9.03 -16.48
CA HIS A 126 11.21 9.27 -15.47
C HIS A 126 10.92 10.59 -14.80
N VAL A 127 10.81 10.55 -13.48
CA VAL A 127 10.70 11.73 -12.64
C VAL A 127 12.10 12.01 -12.12
N HIS A 128 12.63 13.19 -12.45
CA HIS A 128 13.91 13.62 -11.90
C HIS A 128 13.62 14.31 -10.57
N PHE A 129 13.99 13.68 -9.46
CA PHE A 129 13.93 14.32 -8.17
C PHE A 129 15.23 15.11 -7.96
N PRO A 130 15.17 16.42 -7.70
CA PRO A 130 16.37 17.26 -7.60
C PRO A 130 17.32 16.85 -6.46
N ILE A 131 16.83 16.11 -5.47
CA ILE A 131 17.59 15.65 -4.29
C ILE A 131 18.12 14.21 -4.50
N ILE A 132 17.47 13.40 -5.35
CA ILE A 132 17.85 12.02 -5.65
C ILE A 132 18.43 12.02 -7.07
N GLY A 133 19.69 12.45 -7.18
CA GLY A 133 20.35 12.67 -8.47
C GLY A 133 20.63 11.41 -9.30
N GLY A 134 20.53 10.22 -8.69
CA GLY A 134 20.80 8.93 -9.35
C GLY A 134 19.56 8.04 -9.47
N ARG A 135 19.41 7.35 -10.60
CA ARG A 135 18.39 6.31 -10.77
C ARG A 135 18.78 5.08 -9.95
N LEU A 136 17.84 4.55 -9.17
CA LEU A 136 18.08 3.33 -8.41
C LEU A 136 18.10 2.14 -9.36
N ARG A 137 19.16 1.33 -9.29
CA ARG A 137 19.14 0.02 -9.93
C ARG A 137 18.13 -0.89 -9.24
N TYR A 138 17.43 -1.67 -10.05
CA TYR A 138 16.42 -2.61 -9.56
C TYR A 138 16.96 -3.60 -8.52
N ASP A 139 18.20 -4.06 -8.73
CA ASP A 139 18.93 -5.04 -7.93
C ASP A 139 19.80 -4.42 -6.84
N ASN A 140 19.67 -3.10 -6.58
CA ASN A 140 20.45 -2.44 -5.53
C ASN A 140 20.10 -3.05 -4.17
N LEU A 141 20.99 -3.90 -3.65
CA LEU A 141 20.80 -4.62 -2.40
C LEU A 141 20.59 -3.65 -1.24
N PHE A 142 21.40 -2.60 -1.16
CA PHE A 142 21.37 -1.62 -0.08
C PHE A 142 20.03 -0.87 -0.02
N ALA A 143 19.54 -0.36 -1.16
CA ALA A 143 18.26 0.33 -1.21
C ALA A 143 17.08 -0.58 -0.83
N ASN A 144 17.07 -1.81 -1.34
CA ASN A 144 16.04 -2.79 -0.99
C ASN A 144 16.08 -3.14 0.51
N SER A 145 17.27 -3.41 1.06
CA SER A 145 17.44 -3.75 2.48
C SER A 145 17.04 -2.59 3.40
N ILE A 146 17.35 -1.33 3.06
CA ILE A 146 16.92 -0.19 3.86
C ILE A 146 15.40 -0.08 3.92
N ILE A 147 14.71 -0.27 2.79
CA ILE A 147 13.24 -0.23 2.75
C ILE A 147 12.66 -1.36 3.62
N GLU A 148 13.18 -2.58 3.47
CA GLU A 148 12.76 -3.75 4.25
C GLU A 148 12.98 -3.53 5.77
N ILE A 149 14.16 -3.04 6.17
CA ILE A 149 14.47 -2.74 7.58
C ILE A 149 13.59 -1.60 8.10
N SER A 150 13.41 -0.53 7.33
CA SER A 150 12.58 0.60 7.73
C SER A 150 11.12 0.18 7.93
N ALA A 151 10.61 -0.72 7.08
CA ALA A 151 9.27 -1.28 7.24
C ALA A 151 9.13 -2.05 8.56
N ILE A 152 10.11 -2.90 8.89
CA ILE A 152 10.15 -3.64 10.16
C ILE A 152 10.18 -2.69 11.36
N VAL A 153 11.03 -1.66 11.31
CA VAL A 153 11.14 -0.67 12.39
C VAL A 153 9.82 0.08 12.60
N ILE A 154 9.19 0.54 11.52
CA ILE A 154 7.90 1.22 11.58
C ILE A 154 6.81 0.29 12.12
N LEU A 155 6.76 -0.97 11.68
CA LEU A 155 5.82 -1.97 12.20
C LEU A 155 5.99 -2.17 13.71
N PHE A 156 7.24 -2.24 14.17
CA PHE A 156 7.54 -2.38 15.60
C PHE A 156 7.06 -1.16 16.39
N ILE A 157 7.36 0.05 15.93
CA ILE A 157 6.89 1.30 16.56
C ILE A 157 5.35 1.32 16.57
N LEU A 158 4.72 0.89 15.48
CA LEU A 158 3.27 1.00 15.34
C LEU A 158 2.53 0.00 16.22
N LEU A 159 2.99 -1.25 16.27
CA LEU A 159 2.41 -2.27 17.14
C LEU A 159 2.62 -1.91 18.61
N THR A 160 3.80 -1.45 18.99
CA THR A 160 4.05 -1.01 20.37
C THR A 160 3.21 0.20 20.74
N SER A 161 3.20 1.25 19.91
CA SER A 161 2.38 2.45 20.16
C SER A 161 0.89 2.15 20.17
N GLY A 162 0.40 1.32 19.24
CA GLY A 162 -0.99 0.84 19.17
C GLY A 162 -1.43 0.14 20.45
N VAL A 163 -0.59 -0.73 21.00
CA VAL A 163 -0.84 -1.39 22.29
C VAL A 163 -0.97 -0.37 23.42
N PHE A 164 -0.11 0.66 23.48
CA PHE A 164 -0.17 1.69 24.52
C PHE A 164 -1.43 2.56 24.45
N ILE A 165 -1.99 2.78 23.25
CA ILE A 165 -3.18 3.63 23.05
C ILE A 165 -4.49 2.82 22.87
N GLY A 166 -4.43 1.51 23.05
CA GLY A 166 -5.59 0.61 23.02
C GLY A 166 -6.18 0.38 21.63
N LEU A 167 -5.36 0.43 20.57
CA LEU A 167 -5.76 0.01 19.23
C LEU A 167 -5.55 -1.50 19.07
N ASP A 168 -6.44 -2.16 18.34
CA ASP A 168 -6.36 -3.60 18.12
C ASP A 168 -5.26 -3.95 17.09
N PRO A 169 -4.19 -4.67 17.49
CA PRO A 169 -3.14 -5.10 16.57
C PRO A 169 -3.52 -6.35 15.77
N VAL A 170 -4.58 -7.07 16.15
CA VAL A 170 -4.95 -8.35 15.56
C VAL A 170 -5.65 -8.13 14.21
N PRO A 171 -5.27 -8.84 13.14
CA PRO A 171 -5.94 -8.76 11.86
C PRO A 171 -7.25 -9.57 11.86
N GLU A 172 -8.23 -9.11 12.64
CA GLU A 172 -9.47 -9.84 12.91
C GLU A 172 -10.27 -10.11 11.63
N ASN A 173 -10.37 -9.13 10.71
CA ASN A 173 -11.11 -9.31 9.48
C ASN A 173 -10.47 -10.38 8.58
N PHE A 174 -9.14 -10.42 8.48
CA PHE A 174 -8.45 -11.48 7.74
C PHE A 174 -8.62 -12.86 8.39
N ILE A 175 -8.54 -12.94 9.72
CA ILE A 175 -8.74 -14.20 10.44
C ILE A 175 -10.15 -14.74 10.19
N ASN A 176 -11.17 -13.88 10.29
CA ASN A 176 -12.56 -14.26 10.04
C ASN A 176 -12.78 -14.67 8.59
N LEU A 177 -12.22 -13.93 7.63
CA LEU A 177 -12.26 -14.28 6.21
C LEU A 177 -11.71 -15.69 5.95
N ILE A 178 -10.53 -16.01 6.50
CA ILE A 178 -9.90 -17.32 6.35
C ILE A 178 -10.77 -18.42 6.98
N ARG A 179 -11.31 -18.18 8.18
CA ARG A 179 -12.21 -19.15 8.85
C ARG A 179 -13.45 -19.43 8.04
N THR A 180 -14.09 -18.41 7.47
CA THR A 180 -15.29 -18.58 6.63
C THR A 180 -14.97 -19.38 5.37
N ILE A 181 -13.85 -19.10 4.70
CA ILE A 181 -13.42 -19.85 3.52
C ILE A 181 -13.18 -21.33 3.89
N ILE A 182 -12.42 -21.60 4.95
CA ILE A 182 -12.13 -22.98 5.39
C ILE A 182 -13.41 -23.72 5.77
N GLY A 183 -14.34 -23.07 6.48
CA GLY A 183 -15.62 -23.67 6.88
C GLY A 183 -16.60 -23.92 5.73
N SER A 184 -16.30 -23.46 4.51
CA SER A 184 -17.13 -23.68 3.32
C SER A 184 -16.71 -24.90 2.48
N PHE A 185 -15.62 -25.57 2.86
CA PHE A 185 -15.14 -26.84 2.29
C PHE A 185 -15.53 -28.02 3.19
#